data_AF-A0A1M7I7R7-F1
#
_entry.id   AF-A0A1M7I7R7-F1
#
_cell.length_a   1.000
_cell.length_b   1.000
_cell.length_c   1.000
_cell.angle_alpha   90.00
_cell.angle_beta   90.00
_cell.angle_gamma   90.00
#
_symmetry.space_group_name_H-M   'P 1'
#
loop_
_entity.id
_entity.type
_entity.pdbx_description
1 polymer ?
#
loop_
_entity_poly.entity_id
_entity_poly.type
_entity_poly.pdbx_seq_one_letter_code
_entity_poly.pdbx_strand_id
1 'polypeptide(L)'
;MEVMFNEKIKNLEKILAITLKMKEAVIAEDTSSLLELVEKRRQLIDISEKIDEKIKREFADMDEGIERFKRSIREKLFEIKMHDEEVVKLVKKLYSDIEGKIVDLNFAKKVTQQYTDPFGKANFGEGFFIDRRE
;
A
#
# COMPACT_ATOMS: atom_id res chain seq x y z
N MET A 1 -25.29 -12.23 -22.19
CA MET A 1 -25.63 -11.42 -21.01
C MET A 1 -24.74 -11.76 -19.81
N GLU A 2 -24.82 -12.97 -19.25
CA GLU A 2 -24.05 -13.34 -18.03
C GLU A 2 -22.52 -13.34 -18.21
N VAL A 3 -22.02 -13.56 -19.43
CA VAL A 3 -20.58 -13.72 -19.70
C VAL A 3 -19.77 -12.48 -19.31
N MET A 4 -20.24 -11.26 -19.64
CA MET A 4 -19.50 -10.02 -19.35
C MET A 4 -19.54 -9.63 -17.86
N PHE A 5 -20.68 -9.83 -17.20
CA PHE A 5 -20.78 -9.61 -15.75
C PHE A 5 -19.92 -10.62 -14.98
N ASN A 6 -19.88 -11.88 -15.43
CA ASN A 6 -18.98 -12.89 -14.87
C ASN A 6 -17.50 -12.54 -15.11
N GLU A 7 -17.16 -11.99 -16.28
CA GLU A 7 -15.81 -11.49 -16.56
C GLU A 7 -15.44 -10.34 -15.61
N LYS A 8 -16.35 -9.39 -15.38
CA LYS A 8 -16.17 -8.30 -14.42
C LYS A 8 -15.93 -8.84 -13.01
N ILE A 9 -16.76 -9.76 -12.54
CA ILE A 9 -16.65 -10.37 -11.21
C ILE A 9 -15.31 -11.07 -11.04
N LYS A 10 -14.86 -11.85 -12.03
CA LYS A 10 -13.54 -12.50 -12.02
C LYS A 10 -12.40 -11.50 -12.01
N ASN A 11 -12.53 -10.39 -12.73
CA ASN A 11 -11.52 -9.32 -12.69
C ASN A 11 -11.43 -8.68 -11.31
N LEU A 12 -12.58 -8.39 -10.68
CA LEU A 12 -12.64 -7.86 -9.32
C LEU A 12 -12.06 -8.85 -8.29
N GLU A 13 -12.27 -10.16 -8.45
CA GLU A 13 -11.63 -11.19 -7.61
C GLU A 13 -10.12 -11.15 -7.70
N LYS A 14 -9.57 -10.96 -8.90
CA LYS A 14 -8.12 -10.81 -9.09
C LYS A 14 -7.62 -9.52 -8.44
N ILE A 15 -8.33 -8.41 -8.59
CA ILE A 15 -7.97 -7.14 -7.94
C ILE A 15 -7.95 -7.32 -6.42
N LEU A 16 -8.99 -7.93 -5.85
CA LEU A 16 -9.06 -8.23 -4.42
C LEU A 16 -7.89 -9.10 -3.96
N ALA A 17 -7.60 -10.20 -4.67
CA ALA A 17 -6.49 -11.08 -4.34
C ALA A 17 -5.14 -10.35 -4.38
N ILE A 18 -4.94 -9.43 -5.33
CA ILE A 18 -3.74 -8.59 -5.37
C ILE A 18 -3.72 -7.61 -4.19
N THR A 19 -4.84 -6.94 -3.87
CA THR A 19 -4.91 -6.02 -2.72
C THR A 19 -4.56 -6.75 -1.41
N LEU A 20 -5.02 -7.99 -1.22
CA LEU A 20 -4.65 -8.81 -0.05
C LEU A 20 -3.14 -9.13 -0.02
N LYS A 21 -2.55 -9.50 -1.16
CA LYS A 21 -1.09 -9.70 -1.25
C LYS A 21 -0.30 -8.43 -1.02
N MET A 22 -0.81 -7.27 -1.44
CA MET A 22 -0.19 -5.98 -1.14
C MET A 22 -0.18 -5.74 0.37
N LYS A 23 -1.27 -6.05 1.07
CA LYS A 23 -1.33 -5.97 2.54
C LYS A 23 -0.26 -6.85 3.20
N GLU A 24 -0.13 -8.09 2.74
CA GLU A 24 0.91 -9.02 3.22
C GLU A 24 2.32 -8.49 2.96
N ALA A 25 2.59 -7.97 1.76
CA ALA A 25 3.89 -7.40 1.40
C ALA A 25 4.26 -6.19 2.28
N VAL A 26 3.30 -5.32 2.60
CA VAL A 26 3.54 -4.19 3.51
C VAL A 26 3.85 -4.66 4.93
N ILE A 27 3.13 -5.68 5.43
CA ILE A 27 3.38 -6.27 6.75
C ILE A 27 4.78 -6.91 6.81
N ALA A 28 5.20 -7.53 5.73
CA ALA A 28 6.53 -8.12 5.59
C ALA A 28 7.65 -7.10 5.31
N GLU A 29 7.32 -5.80 5.20
CA GLU A 29 8.23 -4.73 4.76
C GLU A 29 8.88 -5.00 3.38
N ASP A 30 8.28 -5.86 2.55
CA ASP A 30 8.76 -6.20 1.21
C ASP A 30 8.28 -5.18 0.18
N THR A 31 9.02 -4.08 0.11
CA THR A 31 8.74 -2.96 -0.80
C THR A 31 8.86 -3.34 -2.28
N SER A 32 9.73 -4.30 -2.63
CA SER A 32 9.90 -4.74 -4.02
C SER A 32 8.65 -5.46 -4.51
N SER A 33 8.17 -6.44 -3.74
CA SER A 33 6.93 -7.15 -4.06
C SER A 33 5.73 -6.22 -4.08
N LEU A 34 5.66 -5.24 -3.16
CA LEU A 34 4.60 -4.24 -3.14
C LEU A 34 4.52 -3.45 -4.45
N LEU A 35 5.66 -2.96 -4.96
CA LEU A 35 5.70 -2.18 -6.20
C LEU A 35 5.26 -2.99 -7.42
N GLU A 36 5.70 -4.25 -7.52
CA GLU A 36 5.24 -5.14 -8.59
C GLU A 36 3.73 -5.39 -8.54
N LEU A 37 3.18 -5.59 -7.34
CA LEU A 37 1.77 -5.83 -7.13
C LEU A 37 0.93 -4.60 -7.47
N VAL A 38 1.40 -3.39 -7.16
CA VAL A 38 0.75 -2.13 -7.54
C VAL A 38 0.62 -2.03 -9.06
N GLU A 39 1.68 -2.34 -9.80
CA GLU A 39 1.65 -2.28 -11.26
C GLU A 39 0.72 -3.34 -11.86
N LYS A 40 0.78 -4.59 -11.37
CA LYS A 40 -0.16 -5.64 -11.78
C LYS A 40 -1.61 -5.25 -11.48
N ARG A 41 -1.87 -4.60 -10.34
CA ARG A 41 -3.19 -4.11 -9.96
C ARG A 41 -3.69 -3.03 -10.92
N ARG A 42 -2.83 -2.09 -11.31
CA ARG A 42 -3.15 -1.03 -12.26
C ARG A 42 -3.63 -1.61 -13.60
N GLN A 43 -2.91 -2.60 -14.14
CA GLN A 43 -3.30 -3.28 -15.37
C GLN A 43 -4.68 -3.95 -15.27
N LEU A 44 -5.01 -4.55 -14.12
CA LEU A 44 -6.34 -5.12 -13.90
C LEU A 44 -7.44 -4.05 -13.78
N ILE A 45 -7.13 -2.87 -13.24
CA ILE A 45 -8.07 -1.75 -13.20
C ILE A 45 -8.36 -1.27 -14.63
N ASP A 46 -7.34 -1.11 -15.47
CA ASP A 46 -7.52 -0.73 -16.89
C ASP A 46 -8.38 -1.76 -17.65
N ILE A 47 -8.19 -3.05 -17.38
CA ILE A 47 -9.07 -4.12 -17.91
C ILE A 47 -10.49 -3.97 -17.37
N SER A 48 -10.63 -3.68 -16.08
CA SER A 48 -11.92 -3.48 -15.41
C SER A 48 -12.74 -2.36 -16.06
N GLU A 49 -12.09 -1.25 -16.40
CA GLU A 49 -12.71 -0.10 -17.05
C GLU A 49 -13.18 -0.45 -18.47
N LYS A 50 -12.36 -1.17 -19.24
CA LYS A 50 -12.75 -1.67 -20.57
C LYS A 50 -13.97 -2.59 -20.51
N ILE A 51 -14.06 -3.43 -19.48
CA ILE A 51 -15.24 -4.28 -19.26
C ILE A 51 -16.47 -3.42 -18.94
N ASP A 52 -16.32 -2.39 -18.10
CA ASP A 52 -17.43 -1.47 -17.76
C ASP A 52 -17.93 -0.72 -19.00
N GLU A 53 -17.05 -0.28 -19.89
CA GLU A 53 -17.44 0.35 -21.15
C GLU A 53 -18.25 -0.60 -22.04
N LYS A 54 -17.83 -1.87 -22.16
CA LYS A 54 -18.57 -2.88 -22.91
C LYS A 54 -19.96 -3.11 -22.31
N ILE A 55 -20.03 -3.28 -20.99
CA ILE A 55 -21.30 -3.47 -20.28
C ILE A 55 -22.22 -2.26 -20.53
N LYS A 56 -21.70 -1.03 -20.41
CA LYS A 56 -22.50 0.18 -20.67
C LYS A 56 -23.02 0.25 -22.10
N ARG A 57 -22.22 -0.13 -23.11
CA ARG A 57 -22.64 -0.09 -24.52
C ARG A 57 -23.70 -1.13 -24.84
N GLU A 58 -23.59 -2.33 -24.29
CA GLU A 58 -24.47 -3.45 -24.61
C GLU A 58 -25.75 -3.49 -23.77
N PHE A 59 -25.75 -2.87 -22.59
CA PHE A 59 -26.83 -3.00 -21.60
C PHE A 59 -27.36 -1.66 -21.08
N ALA A 60 -27.28 -0.59 -21.89
CA ALA A 60 -27.66 0.77 -21.49
C ALA A 60 -29.10 0.90 -20.93
N ASP A 61 -30.02 0.01 -21.32
CA ASP A 61 -31.46 0.10 -21.01
C ASP A 61 -32.08 -1.19 -20.44
N MET A 62 -31.26 -2.14 -19.96
CA MET A 62 -31.75 -3.40 -19.37
C MET A 62 -31.63 -3.40 -17.85
N ASP A 63 -32.76 -3.34 -17.14
CA ASP A 63 -32.80 -3.46 -15.67
C ASP A 63 -33.27 -4.85 -15.18
N GLU A 64 -34.04 -5.57 -15.97
CA GLU A 64 -34.56 -6.89 -15.58
C GLU A 64 -33.49 -7.99 -15.75
N GLY A 65 -33.19 -8.71 -14.66
CA GLY A 65 -32.30 -9.88 -14.66
C GLY A 65 -30.83 -9.63 -14.30
N ILE A 66 -30.39 -8.37 -14.22
CA ILE A 66 -28.97 -8.05 -13.90
C ILE A 66 -28.71 -7.64 -12.44
N GLU A 67 -29.75 -7.54 -11.62
CA GLU A 67 -29.64 -7.01 -10.25
C GLU A 67 -28.74 -7.87 -9.34
N ARG A 68 -28.76 -9.21 -9.53
CA ARG A 68 -27.86 -10.13 -8.81
C ARG A 68 -26.38 -9.83 -9.12
N PHE A 69 -26.07 -9.52 -10.38
CA PHE A 69 -24.70 -9.18 -10.79
C PHE A 69 -24.28 -7.81 -10.28
N LYS A 70 -25.17 -6.80 -10.37
CA LYS A 70 -24.94 -5.46 -9.78
C LYS A 70 -24.64 -5.56 -8.29
N ARG A 71 -25.42 -6.37 -7.55
CA ARG A 71 -25.20 -6.62 -6.12
C ARG A 71 -23.83 -7.26 -5.86
N SER A 72 -23.50 -8.34 -6.55
CA SER A 72 -22.21 -9.03 -6.37
C SER A 72 -21.00 -8.13 -6.69
N ILE A 73 -21.11 -7.31 -7.73
CA ILE A 73 -20.08 -6.32 -8.08
C ILE A 73 -19.93 -5.28 -6.96
N ARG A 74 -21.03 -4.74 -6.44
CA ARG A 74 -20.99 -3.77 -5.33
C ARG A 74 -20.35 -4.35 -4.07
N GLU A 75 -20.72 -5.58 -3.71
CA GLU A 75 -20.15 -6.28 -2.55
C GLU A 75 -18.62 -6.43 -2.69
N LYS A 76 -18.13 -6.87 -3.85
CA LYS A 76 -16.67 -6.98 -4.11
C LYS A 76 -15.97 -5.63 -4.14
N LEU A 77 -16.58 -4.59 -4.73
CA LEU A 77 -15.99 -3.25 -4.72
C LEU A 77 -15.87 -2.69 -3.31
N PHE A 78 -16.86 -2.95 -2.46
CA PHE A 78 -16.81 -2.55 -1.05
C PHE A 78 -15.67 -3.28 -0.31
N GLU A 79 -15.52 -4.58 -0.52
CA GLU A 79 -14.44 -5.37 0.07
C GLU A 79 -13.04 -4.88 -0.37
N ILE A 80 -12.87 -4.62 -1.68
CA ILE A 80 -11.63 -4.04 -2.22
C ILE A 80 -11.33 -2.70 -1.55
N LYS A 81 -12.33 -1.82 -1.44
CA LYS A 81 -12.17 -0.51 -0.81
C LYS A 81 -11.72 -0.62 0.65
N MET A 82 -12.33 -1.51 1.43
CA MET A 82 -11.95 -1.74 2.82
C MET A 82 -10.48 -2.15 2.95
N HIS A 83 -10.02 -3.09 2.11
CA HIS A 83 -8.62 -3.52 2.15
C HIS A 83 -7.65 -2.47 1.60
N ASP A 84 -8.03 -1.69 0.59
CA ASP A 84 -7.22 -0.57 0.12
C ASP A 84 -6.98 0.46 1.22
N GLU A 85 -8.01 0.80 2.00
CA GLU A 85 -7.88 1.71 3.14
C GLU A 85 -6.93 1.15 4.21
N GLU A 86 -6.97 -0.16 4.47
CA GLU A 86 -6.02 -0.82 5.37
C GLU A 86 -4.59 -0.77 4.83
N VAL A 87 -4.38 -1.09 3.55
CA VAL A 87 -3.06 -1.03 2.90
C VAL A 87 -2.50 0.38 2.98
N VAL A 88 -3.30 1.41 2.70
CA VAL A 88 -2.87 2.82 2.82
C VAL A 88 -2.43 3.16 4.24
N LYS A 89 -3.18 2.72 5.26
CA LYS A 89 -2.80 2.93 6.67
C LYS A 89 -1.46 2.26 6.99
N LEU A 90 -1.28 1.01 6.56
CA LEU A 90 -0.06 0.25 6.80
C LEU A 90 1.16 0.87 6.08
N VAL A 91 1.02 1.30 4.83
CA VAL A 91 2.09 1.96 4.08
C VAL A 91 2.50 3.27 4.74
N LYS A 92 1.54 4.08 5.20
CA LYS A 92 1.83 5.32 5.94
C LYS A 92 2.59 5.04 7.24
N LYS A 93 2.23 3.98 7.95
CA LYS A 93 2.94 3.56 9.16
C LYS A 93 4.39 3.16 8.83
N LEU A 94 4.58 2.29 7.84
CA LEU A 94 5.91 1.86 7.39
C LEU A 94 6.79 3.06 6.99
N TYR A 95 6.22 4.03 6.27
CA TYR A 95 6.91 5.26 5.92
C TYR A 95 7.36 6.05 7.16
N SER A 96 6.47 6.26 8.13
CA SER A 96 6.80 6.93 9.39
C SER A 96 7.89 6.20 10.19
N ASP A 97 7.87 4.86 10.20
CA ASP A 97 8.87 4.05 10.88
C ASP A 97 10.26 4.19 10.22
N ILE A 98 10.29 4.27 8.88
CA ILE A 98 11.52 4.55 8.11
C ILE A 98 12.05 5.97 8.39
N GLU A 99 11.18 6.97 8.45
CA GLU A 99 11.58 8.34 8.82
C GLU A 99 12.21 8.39 10.21
N GLY A 100 11.64 7.67 11.19
CA GLY A 100 12.22 7.53 12.53
C GLY A 100 13.64 6.93 12.49
N LYS A 101 13.82 5.83 11.76
CA LYS A 101 15.14 5.20 11.57
C LYS A 101 16.15 6.16 10.92
N ILE A 102 15.73 7.00 9.98
CA ILE A 102 16.61 8.02 9.36
C ILE A 102 17.03 9.08 10.38
N VAL A 103 16.12 9.52 11.25
CA VAL A 103 16.44 10.47 12.33
C VAL A 103 17.48 9.88 13.27
N ASP A 104 17.31 8.61 13.68
CA ASP A 104 18.25 7.92 14.55
C ASP A 104 19.64 7.79 13.92
N LEU A 105 19.71 7.43 12.63
CA LEU A 105 20.98 7.36 11.89
C LEU A 105 21.67 8.73 11.79
N ASN A 106 20.90 9.79 11.57
CA ASN A 106 21.43 11.15 11.54
C ASN A 106 21.95 11.59 12.92
N PHE A 107 21.26 11.22 14.00
CA PHE A 107 21.73 11.48 15.36
C PHE A 107 23.03 10.70 15.64
N ALA A 108 23.07 9.41 15.35
CA ALA A 108 24.27 8.59 15.50
C ALA A 108 25.46 9.18 14.74
N LYS A 109 25.25 9.60 13.48
CA LYS A 109 26.28 10.27 12.67
C LYS A 109 26.81 11.55 13.34
N LYS A 110 25.92 12.41 13.88
CA LYS A 110 26.33 13.63 14.60
C LYS A 110 27.18 13.31 15.83
N VAL A 111 26.76 12.31 16.61
CA VAL A 111 27.51 11.86 17.80
C VAL A 111 28.89 11.35 17.40
N THR A 112 28.98 10.45 16.42
CA THR A 112 30.27 9.92 15.93
C THR A 112 31.17 11.04 15.42
N GLN A 113 30.63 12.02 14.67
CA GLN A 113 31.38 13.16 14.17
C GLN A 113 32.05 13.97 15.28
N GLN A 114 31.36 14.16 16.41
CA GLN A 114 31.96 14.82 17.57
C GLN A 114 33.19 14.02 18.04
N TYR A 115 33.07 12.70 18.22
CA TYR A 115 34.19 11.86 18.68
C TYR A 115 35.35 11.74 17.69
N THR A 116 35.11 11.92 16.39
CA THR A 116 36.14 11.87 15.35
C THR A 116 36.76 13.23 15.00
N ASP A 117 36.33 14.32 15.62
CA ASP A 117 36.91 15.65 15.42
C ASP A 117 38.09 15.87 16.40
N PRO A 118 39.36 15.75 15.97
CA PRO A 118 40.52 15.98 16.83
C PRO A 118 40.69 17.45 17.26
N PHE A 119 39.89 18.37 16.70
CA PHE A 119 39.87 19.81 17.06
C PHE A 119 38.57 20.23 17.75
N GLY A 120 37.62 19.31 17.90
CA GLY A 120 36.37 19.52 18.62
C GLY A 120 36.66 19.57 20.11
N LYS A 121 36.50 20.76 20.72
CA LYS A 121 36.82 21.10 22.12
C LYS A 121 36.23 20.20 23.24
N ALA A 122 35.55 19.10 22.92
CA ALA A 122 34.79 18.29 23.87
C ALA A 122 35.38 16.92 24.22
N ASN A 123 36.30 16.33 23.43
CA ASN A 123 36.48 14.86 23.50
C ASN A 123 37.71 14.30 24.20
N PHE A 124 38.53 15.10 24.87
CA PHE A 124 39.61 14.56 25.72
C PHE A 124 39.75 15.25 27.09
N GLY A 125 38.74 16.02 27.51
CA GLY A 125 38.83 16.90 28.69
C GLY A 125 37.88 16.55 29.83
N GLU A 126 36.57 16.57 29.62
CA GLU A 126 35.62 16.56 30.73
C GLU A 126 34.29 15.91 30.36
N GLY A 127 33.88 14.90 31.14
CA GLY A 127 32.47 14.58 31.33
C GLY A 127 31.94 13.39 30.51
N PHE A 128 31.90 12.22 31.16
CA PHE A 128 30.94 11.17 30.83
C PHE A 128 29.53 11.75 30.73
N PHE A 129 28.93 11.74 29.54
CA PHE A 129 27.49 11.95 29.41
C PHE A 129 26.78 10.62 29.69
N ILE A 130 26.32 10.47 30.94
CA ILE A 130 25.40 9.41 31.34
C ILE A 130 24.04 9.74 30.74
N ASP A 131 23.54 8.85 29.87
CA ASP A 131 22.17 8.85 29.34
C ASP A 131 21.20 8.70 30.52
N ARG A 132 20.48 9.76 30.88
CA ARG A 132 19.28 9.69 31.70
C ARG A 132 18.08 9.91 30.80
N ARG A 133 17.57 8.83 30.22
CA ARG A 133 16.19 8.77 29.72
C ARG A 133 15.31 8.21 30.85
N GLU A 134 14.50 9.10 31.44
CA GLU A 134 13.25 8.78 32.16
C GLU A 134 12.09 8.71 31.15
#